data_AF-A0A2T4XJN0-F1
#
_entry.id   AF-A0A2T4XJN0-F1
#
_cell.length_a   1.000
_cell.length_b   1.000
_cell.length_c   1.000
_cell.angle_alpha   90.00
_cell.angle_beta   90.00
_cell.angle_gamma   90.00
#
_symmetry.space_group_name_H-M   'P 1'
#
loop_
_entity.id
_entity.type
_entity.pdbx_description
1 polymer ?
#
loop_
_entity_poly.entity_id
_entity_poly.type
_entity_poly.pdbx_seq_one_letter_code
_entity_poly.pdbx_strand_id
1 'polypeptide(L)'
;MTLSDENRPSETEIRHLVEDIAYLKIEAEALVPVIEFVPFDEDPGDGHSILRWLQQIDFAQTHYTEPLIRSRGQDVGGIAHPSSIEGEFLKDEMLMKLDPKTLLEQIQRNRERLLHECEMLTPEEWMLPVEVHDHQTERLLDVVKEMVRWERRCLKHMADRVLVYQNEQQSRREIRQKRSARHHGNGSQPE
;
A
#
# COMPACT_ATOMS: atom_id res chain seq x y z
N MET A 1 18.93 0.03 29.39
CA MET A 1 19.48 1.11 28.56
C MET A 1 18.43 2.21 28.57
N THR A 2 18.64 3.29 29.32
CA THR A 2 17.65 4.38 29.44
C THR A 2 17.69 5.21 28.16
N LEU A 3 16.60 5.16 27.37
CA LEU A 3 16.39 6.08 26.27
C LEU A 3 16.44 7.51 26.83
N SER A 4 17.42 8.30 26.38
CA SER A 4 17.58 9.70 26.76
C SER A 4 16.33 10.50 26.37
N ASP A 5 15.91 11.45 27.22
CA ASP A 5 14.75 12.35 26.97
C ASP A 5 14.84 13.12 25.63
N GLU A 6 16.05 13.26 25.07
CA GLU A 6 16.30 13.91 23.77
C GLU A 6 15.66 13.18 22.56
N ASN A 7 15.22 11.93 22.71
CA ASN A 7 14.59 11.14 21.64
C ASN A 7 13.08 10.88 21.87
N ARG A 8 12.42 11.64 22.76
CA ARG A 8 10.97 11.56 22.92
C ARG A 8 10.27 12.13 21.67
N PRO A 9 9.39 11.37 20.98
CA PRO A 9 8.66 11.90 19.86
C PRO A 9 7.73 13.02 20.30
N SER A 10 7.65 14.07 19.50
CA SER A 10 6.71 15.15 19.76
C SER A 10 5.28 14.68 19.52
N GLU A 11 4.30 15.23 20.24
CA GLU A 11 2.88 14.98 19.95
C GLU A 11 2.51 15.30 18.49
N THR A 12 3.22 16.28 17.89
CA THR A 12 3.05 16.63 16.47
C THR A 12 3.54 15.52 15.54
N GLU A 13 4.63 14.85 15.88
CA GLU A 13 5.18 13.74 15.10
C GLU A 13 4.26 12.51 15.14
N ILE A 14 3.72 12.18 16.32
CA ILE A 14 2.72 11.11 16.46
C ILE A 14 1.46 11.46 15.67
N ARG A 15 0.96 12.70 15.80
CA ARG A 15 -0.22 13.15 15.06
C ARG A 15 -0.02 13.05 13.55
N HIS A 16 1.11 13.51 13.02
CA HIS A 16 1.39 13.40 11.59
C HIS A 16 1.45 11.93 11.12
N LEU A 17 1.98 11.01 11.94
CA LEU A 17 1.96 9.60 11.61
C LEU A 17 0.53 9.03 11.54
N VAL A 18 -0.32 9.38 12.51
CA VAL A 18 -1.73 8.98 12.52
C VAL A 18 -2.48 9.57 11.32
N GLU A 19 -2.21 10.82 10.97
CA GLU A 19 -2.73 11.47 9.76
C GLU A 19 -2.24 10.78 8.48
N ASP A 20 -0.97 10.37 8.42
CA ASP A 20 -0.42 9.63 7.28
C ASP A 20 -1.10 8.26 7.13
N ILE A 21 -1.37 7.55 8.24
CA ILE A 21 -2.12 6.28 8.23
C ILE A 21 -3.54 6.52 7.70
N ALA A 22 -4.22 7.58 8.16
CA ALA A 22 -5.55 7.93 7.68
C ALA A 22 -5.52 8.28 6.18
N TYR A 23 -4.48 8.97 5.70
CA TYR A 23 -4.34 9.34 4.30
C TYR A 23 -4.19 8.14 3.38
N LEU A 24 -3.49 7.09 3.79
CA LEU A 24 -3.39 5.84 3.02
C LEU A 24 -4.78 5.20 2.75
N LYS A 25 -5.77 5.43 3.63
CA LYS A 25 -7.16 4.98 3.39
C LYS A 25 -7.73 5.66 2.15
N ILE A 26 -7.55 6.97 2.07
CA ILE A 26 -8.06 7.81 0.98
C ILE A 26 -7.38 7.40 -0.34
N GLU A 27 -6.07 7.14 -0.30
CA GLU A 27 -5.32 6.65 -1.47
C GLU A 27 -5.84 5.28 -1.95
N ALA A 28 -6.13 4.35 -1.04
CA ALA A 28 -6.73 3.07 -1.37
C ALA A 28 -8.18 3.21 -1.91
N GLU A 29 -8.98 4.09 -1.32
CA GLU A 29 -10.35 4.38 -1.77
C GLU A 29 -10.38 4.96 -3.18
N ALA A 30 -9.43 5.83 -3.52
CA ALA A 30 -9.30 6.42 -4.85
C ALA A 30 -9.00 5.39 -5.96
N LEU A 31 -8.43 4.23 -5.63
CA LEU A 31 -8.15 3.16 -6.59
C LEU A 31 -9.41 2.35 -6.94
N VAL A 32 -10.39 2.24 -6.03
CA VAL A 32 -11.59 1.42 -6.21
C VAL A 32 -12.32 1.66 -7.54
N PRO A 33 -12.64 2.91 -7.96
CA PRO A 33 -13.41 3.14 -9.19
C PRO A 33 -12.63 2.84 -10.47
N VAL A 34 -11.30 2.68 -10.41
CA VAL A 34 -10.45 2.51 -11.60
C VAL A 34 -9.85 1.11 -11.72
N ILE A 35 -9.83 0.35 -10.63
CA ILE A 35 -9.09 -0.92 -10.52
C ILE A 35 -9.64 -2.02 -11.43
N GLU A 36 -10.96 -2.04 -11.67
CA GLU A 36 -11.62 -3.06 -12.50
C GLU A 36 -11.37 -2.82 -14.00
N PHE A 37 -10.89 -1.64 -14.39
CA PHE A 37 -10.69 -1.26 -15.78
C PHE A 37 -9.24 -1.45 -16.26
N VAL A 38 -8.36 -1.98 -15.41
CA VAL A 38 -6.94 -2.20 -15.71
C VAL A 38 -6.57 -3.68 -15.57
N PRO A 39 -5.59 -4.20 -16.31
CA PRO A 39 -5.03 -5.51 -16.06
C PRO A 39 -4.40 -5.54 -14.66
N PHE A 40 -5.07 -6.20 -13.73
CA PHE A 40 -4.68 -6.18 -12.32
C PHE A 40 -3.88 -7.42 -11.91
N ASP A 41 -3.98 -8.52 -12.65
CA ASP A 41 -3.34 -9.81 -12.40
C ASP A 41 -2.07 -10.06 -13.25
N GLU A 42 -1.75 -9.14 -14.17
CA GLU A 42 -0.56 -9.22 -15.01
C GLU A 42 0.68 -8.63 -14.32
N ASP A 43 1.74 -9.43 -14.18
CA ASP A 43 3.07 -8.96 -13.77
C ASP A 43 3.78 -8.35 -14.99
N PRO A 44 4.12 -7.05 -15.01
CA PRO A 44 5.00 -6.51 -16.03
C PRO A 44 6.45 -6.91 -15.75
N GLY A 45 7.28 -6.85 -16.79
CA GLY A 45 8.67 -7.33 -16.72
C GLY A 45 9.56 -6.64 -15.69
N ASP A 46 9.13 -5.54 -15.06
CA ASP A 46 9.86 -4.76 -14.07
C ASP A 46 9.21 -4.74 -12.67
N GLY A 47 8.16 -5.53 -12.40
CA GLY A 47 7.60 -5.61 -11.05
C GLY A 47 6.34 -6.45 -10.89
N HIS A 48 5.68 -6.30 -9.74
CA HIS A 48 4.53 -7.13 -9.34
C HIS A 48 3.21 -6.60 -9.83
N SER A 49 2.30 -7.46 -10.26
CA SER A 49 0.89 -7.16 -10.55
C SER A 49 0.22 -6.32 -9.44
N ILE A 50 -0.82 -5.56 -9.82
CA ILE A 50 -1.61 -4.78 -8.86
C ILE A 50 -2.19 -5.71 -7.78
N LEU A 51 -2.70 -6.87 -8.20
CA LEU A 51 -3.23 -7.89 -7.30
C LEU A 51 -2.20 -8.31 -6.26
N ARG A 52 -0.96 -8.54 -6.67
CA ARG A 52 0.12 -8.91 -5.76
C ARG A 52 0.47 -7.80 -4.77
N TRP A 53 0.48 -6.54 -5.20
CA TRP A 53 0.66 -5.41 -4.27
C TRP A 53 -0.47 -5.34 -3.25
N LEU A 54 -1.72 -5.51 -3.67
CA LEU A 54 -2.88 -5.52 -2.76
C LEU A 54 -2.78 -6.65 -1.74
N GLN A 55 -2.42 -7.85 -2.18
CA GLN A 55 -2.27 -8.99 -1.28
C GLN A 55 -1.11 -8.79 -0.28
N GLN A 56 0.01 -8.21 -0.73
CA GLN A 56 1.11 -7.88 0.17
C GLN A 56 0.69 -6.87 1.23
N ILE A 57 -0.03 -5.83 0.85
CA ILE A 57 -0.58 -4.84 1.77
C ILE A 57 -1.51 -5.51 2.79
N ASP A 58 -2.48 -6.31 2.33
CA ASP A 58 -3.44 -6.97 3.22
C ASP A 58 -2.72 -7.88 4.22
N PHE A 59 -1.75 -8.68 3.74
CA PHE A 59 -0.91 -9.54 4.57
C PHE A 59 -0.15 -8.71 5.62
N ALA A 60 0.51 -7.63 5.20
CA ALA A 60 1.27 -6.75 6.08
C ALA A 60 0.40 -6.02 7.11
N GLN A 61 -0.85 -5.70 6.81
CA GLN A 61 -1.74 -5.12 7.81
C GLN A 61 -2.20 -6.16 8.83
N THR A 62 -2.61 -7.33 8.35
CA THR A 62 -3.27 -8.37 9.16
C THR A 62 -2.32 -9.21 10.00
N HIS A 63 -1.16 -9.57 9.45
CA HIS A 63 -0.20 -10.49 10.10
C HIS A 63 0.93 -9.74 10.80
N TYR A 64 1.03 -8.43 10.58
CA TYR A 64 2.17 -7.67 11.02
C TYR A 64 1.79 -6.37 11.74
N THR A 65 1.20 -5.41 11.04
CA THR A 65 1.03 -4.05 11.58
C THR A 65 -0.03 -4.00 12.68
N GLU A 66 -1.19 -4.63 12.46
CA GLU A 66 -2.27 -4.71 13.45
C GLU A 66 -1.82 -5.49 14.71
N PRO A 67 -1.21 -6.69 14.60
CA PRO A 67 -0.63 -7.38 15.76
C PRO A 67 0.45 -6.56 16.49
N LEU A 68 1.33 -5.89 15.76
CA LEU A 68 2.39 -5.05 16.33
C LEU A 68 1.82 -3.92 17.18
N ILE A 69 0.85 -3.17 16.66
CA ILE A 69 0.23 -2.06 17.39
C ILE A 69 -0.58 -2.59 18.59
N ARG A 70 -1.41 -3.60 18.39
CA ARG A 70 -2.28 -4.15 19.46
C ARG A 70 -1.48 -4.68 20.66
N SER A 71 -0.35 -5.31 20.37
CA SER A 71 0.54 -5.84 21.38
C SER A 71 1.52 -4.81 21.94
N ARG A 72 1.50 -3.57 21.42
CA ARG A 72 2.43 -2.49 21.76
C ARG A 72 3.89 -2.90 21.57
N GLY A 73 4.15 -3.74 20.55
CA GLY A 73 5.48 -4.30 20.28
C GLY A 73 5.90 -5.48 21.14
N GLN A 74 5.05 -5.96 22.06
CA GLN A 74 5.34 -7.09 22.94
C GLN A 74 4.84 -8.40 22.31
N ASP A 75 5.47 -9.54 22.60
CA ASP A 75 4.99 -10.89 22.23
C ASP A 75 4.80 -11.21 20.73
N VAL A 76 5.14 -10.29 19.82
CA VAL A 76 5.22 -10.57 18.39
C VAL A 76 6.65 -11.07 18.13
N GLY A 77 6.88 -12.37 18.30
CA GLY A 77 8.24 -12.94 18.19
C GLY A 77 8.90 -12.56 16.87
N GLY A 78 10.09 -11.94 16.93
CA GLY A 78 10.97 -11.71 15.79
C GLY A 78 10.25 -11.14 14.58
N ILE A 79 9.73 -9.93 14.70
CA ILE A 79 8.98 -9.28 13.64
C ILE A 79 9.90 -9.04 12.42
N ALA A 80 9.46 -9.44 11.23
CA ALA A 80 10.12 -9.14 9.96
C ALA A 80 10.43 -7.64 9.87
N HIS A 81 11.55 -7.19 9.34
CA HIS A 81 11.61 -5.76 9.01
C HIS A 81 10.57 -5.45 7.90
N PRO A 82 9.92 -4.27 7.84
CA PRO A 82 8.98 -3.93 6.76
C PRO A 82 9.56 -4.12 5.35
N SER A 83 10.87 -3.93 5.20
CA SER A 83 11.59 -4.20 3.93
C SER A 83 11.69 -5.68 3.57
N SER A 84 11.41 -6.58 4.50
CA SER A 84 11.46 -8.04 4.35
C SER A 84 10.08 -8.66 4.10
N ILE A 85 9.00 -7.87 4.20
CA ILE A 85 7.60 -8.30 3.98
C ILE A 85 7.45 -8.98 2.63
N GLU A 86 8.09 -8.45 1.59
CA GLU A 86 8.03 -9.02 0.25
C GLU A 86 8.57 -10.47 0.20
N GLY A 87 9.64 -10.74 0.95
CA GLY A 87 10.26 -12.07 1.04
C GLY A 87 9.52 -13.04 1.95
N GLU A 88 8.81 -12.54 2.97
CA GLU A 88 7.99 -13.37 3.86
C GLU A 88 6.64 -13.72 3.23
N PHE A 89 6.01 -12.76 2.57
CA PHE A 89 4.80 -12.98 1.77
C PHE A 89 4.99 -14.08 0.73
N LEU A 90 6.17 -14.16 0.11
CA LEU A 90 6.51 -15.20 -0.85
C LEU A 90 6.56 -16.63 -0.28
N LYS A 91 6.64 -16.79 1.04
CA LYS A 91 6.67 -18.10 1.72
C LYS A 91 5.27 -18.60 2.08
N ASP A 92 4.29 -17.71 2.16
CA ASP A 92 2.93 -18.03 2.58
C ASP A 92 2.03 -18.16 1.34
N GLU A 93 1.90 -19.40 0.81
CA GLU A 93 1.13 -19.71 -0.41
C GLU A 93 -0.41 -19.54 -0.26
N MET A 94 -0.90 -18.87 0.78
CA MET A 94 -2.34 -18.63 0.98
C MET A 94 -2.83 -17.37 0.28
N LEU A 95 -2.61 -17.28 -1.03
CA LEU A 95 -3.27 -16.28 -1.87
C LEU A 95 -4.73 -16.67 -2.07
N MET A 96 -5.62 -16.22 -1.19
CA MET A 96 -7.05 -16.22 -1.51
C MET A 96 -7.25 -15.40 -2.79
N LYS A 97 -7.93 -16.00 -3.77
CA LYS A 97 -8.32 -15.33 -5.04
C LYS A 97 -9.49 -14.37 -4.80
N LEU A 98 -9.26 -13.35 -3.99
CA LEU A 98 -10.16 -12.21 -3.90
C LEU A 98 -9.98 -11.34 -5.14
N ASP A 99 -11.07 -10.79 -5.65
CA ASP A 99 -10.99 -9.75 -6.67
C ASP A 99 -10.36 -8.47 -6.08
N PRO A 100 -9.71 -7.63 -6.91
CA PRO A 100 -8.94 -6.48 -6.44
C PRO A 100 -9.80 -5.45 -5.70
N LYS A 101 -11.08 -5.33 -6.02
CA LYS A 101 -11.99 -4.41 -5.34
C LYS A 101 -12.28 -4.90 -3.93
N THR A 102 -12.60 -6.18 -3.74
CA THR A 102 -12.79 -6.78 -2.42
C THR A 102 -11.53 -6.65 -1.56
N LEU A 103 -10.34 -6.84 -2.14
CA LEU A 103 -9.08 -6.60 -1.42
C LEU A 103 -8.92 -5.13 -0.99
N LEU A 104 -9.17 -4.17 -1.87
CA LEU A 104 -9.12 -2.74 -1.52
C LEU A 104 -10.08 -2.39 -0.38
N GLU A 105 -11.31 -2.89 -0.42
CA GLU A 105 -12.29 -2.70 0.65
C GLU A 105 -11.82 -3.36 1.96
N GLN A 106 -11.17 -4.52 1.90
CA GLN A 106 -10.60 -5.18 3.06
C GLN A 106 -9.45 -4.38 3.67
N ILE A 107 -8.52 -3.89 2.85
CA ILE A 107 -7.41 -3.01 3.26
C ILE A 107 -7.96 -1.75 3.93
N GLN A 108 -9.01 -1.14 3.38
CA GLN A 108 -9.65 0.03 4.00
C GLN A 108 -10.23 -0.29 5.39
N ARG A 109 -10.94 -1.41 5.55
CA ARG A 109 -11.48 -1.85 6.86
C ARG A 109 -10.37 -2.17 7.87
N ASN A 110 -9.33 -2.89 7.44
CA ASN A 110 -8.17 -3.21 8.28
C ASN A 110 -7.48 -1.93 8.76
N ARG A 111 -7.33 -0.95 7.88
CA ARG A 111 -6.79 0.36 8.22
C ARG A 111 -7.64 1.15 9.19
N GLU A 112 -8.98 1.11 9.08
CA GLU A 112 -9.84 1.77 10.07
C GLU A 112 -9.61 1.20 11.47
N ARG A 113 -9.46 -0.13 11.59
CA ARG A 113 -9.10 -0.77 12.86
C ARG A 113 -7.72 -0.33 13.33
N LEU A 114 -6.73 -0.35 12.45
CA LEU A 114 -5.37 0.09 12.77
C LEU A 114 -5.34 1.55 13.26
N LEU A 115 -6.08 2.44 12.59
CA LEU A 115 -6.17 3.85 12.97
C LEU A 115 -6.74 3.99 14.38
N HIS A 116 -7.83 3.28 14.66
CA HIS A 116 -8.44 3.27 16.00
C HIS A 116 -7.45 2.79 17.07
N GLU A 117 -6.69 1.72 16.81
CA GLU A 117 -5.70 1.20 17.75
C GLU A 117 -4.55 2.21 17.96
N CYS A 118 -4.08 2.87 16.90
CA CYS A 118 -3.05 3.91 16.99
C CYS A 118 -3.49 5.14 17.79
N GLU A 119 -4.75 5.57 17.65
CA GLU A 119 -5.32 6.70 18.40
C GLU A 119 -5.43 6.43 19.90
N MET A 120 -5.47 5.16 20.30
CA MET A 120 -5.56 4.74 21.70
C MET A 120 -4.19 4.65 22.40
N LEU A 121 -3.08 4.72 21.65
CA LEU A 121 -1.73 4.64 22.21
C LEU A 121 -1.31 5.94 22.89
N THR A 122 -0.72 5.83 24.08
CA THR A 122 -0.09 6.98 24.74
C THR A 122 1.25 7.35 24.10
N PRO A 123 1.74 8.59 24.25
CA PRO A 123 3.06 8.99 23.75
C PRO A 123 4.21 8.08 24.22
N GLU A 124 4.12 7.54 25.44
CA GLU A 124 5.10 6.61 25.99
C GLU A 124 5.05 5.24 25.32
N GLU A 125 3.85 4.76 24.94
CA GLU A 125 3.69 3.48 24.25
C GLU A 125 4.33 3.51 22.84
N TRP A 126 4.29 4.65 22.16
CA TRP A 126 5.00 4.87 20.89
C TRP A 126 6.53 4.74 21.00
N MET A 127 7.07 4.88 22.20
CA MET A 127 8.50 4.73 22.48
C MET A 127 8.92 3.31 22.86
N LEU A 128 7.98 2.37 22.96
CA LEU A 128 8.29 1.01 23.37
C LEU A 128 9.26 0.36 22.38
N PRO A 129 10.28 -0.35 22.89
CA PRO A 129 11.20 -1.10 22.06
C PRO A 129 10.47 -2.26 21.39
N VAL A 130 10.72 -2.43 20.10
CA VAL A 130 10.24 -3.53 19.27
C VAL A 130 11.48 -4.30 18.80
N GLU A 131 11.51 -5.60 19.07
CA GLU A 131 12.50 -6.48 18.48
C GLU A 131 12.15 -6.72 17.01
N VAL A 132 12.94 -6.13 16.13
CA VAL A 132 12.91 -6.39 14.68
C VAL A 132 14.00 -7.42 14.33
N HIS A 133 13.99 -7.91 13.10
CA HIS A 133 14.94 -8.91 12.60
C HIS A 133 16.41 -8.66 13.00
N ASP A 134 17.20 -9.72 13.16
CA ASP A 134 18.61 -9.70 13.59
C ASP A 134 18.86 -9.10 14.99
N HIS A 135 17.91 -9.22 15.91
CA HIS A 135 17.99 -8.69 17.28
C HIS A 135 18.20 -7.17 17.34
N GLN A 136 17.85 -6.46 16.27
CA GLN A 136 17.84 -5.01 16.31
C GLN A 136 16.59 -4.56 17.09
N THR A 137 16.73 -3.48 17.84
CA THR A 137 15.63 -2.89 18.60
C THR A 137 15.34 -1.52 18.03
N GLU A 138 14.11 -1.35 17.54
CA GLU A 138 13.60 -0.08 17.05
C GLU A 138 12.44 0.41 17.94
N ARG A 139 12.09 1.69 17.87
CA ARG A 139 10.89 2.20 18.56
C ARG A 139 9.67 1.81 17.76
N LEU A 140 8.55 1.51 18.44
CA LEU A 140 7.26 1.25 17.80
C LEU A 140 6.91 2.31 16.74
N LEU A 141 7.13 3.58 17.08
CA LEU A 141 6.95 4.71 16.16
C LEU A 141 7.73 4.56 14.84
N ASP A 142 8.99 4.14 14.90
CA ASP A 142 9.86 4.08 13.72
C ASP A 142 9.48 2.90 12.83
N VAL A 143 9.15 1.75 13.43
CA VAL A 143 8.64 0.58 12.70
C VAL A 143 7.35 0.92 11.97
N VAL A 144 6.42 1.61 12.64
CA VAL A 144 5.13 2.00 12.04
C VAL A 144 5.31 3.05 10.94
N LYS A 145 6.24 4.01 11.10
CA LYS A 145 6.59 4.93 10.01
C LYS A 145 7.11 4.21 8.78
N GLU A 146 7.98 3.23 8.95
CA GLU A 146 8.51 2.50 7.79
C GLU A 146 7.43 1.64 7.13
N MET A 147 6.51 1.05 7.91
CA MET A 147 5.31 0.39 7.37
C MET A 147 4.47 1.33 6.52
N VAL A 148 4.16 2.53 7.04
CA VAL A 148 3.38 3.55 6.31
C VAL A 148 4.07 3.97 5.02
N ARG A 149 5.39 4.16 5.06
CA ARG A 149 6.18 4.51 3.87
C ARG A 149 6.19 3.39 2.84
N TRP A 150 6.39 2.16 3.28
CA TRP A 150 6.35 0.99 2.40
C TRP A 150 4.99 0.86 1.72
N GLU A 151 3.90 1.00 2.48
CA GLU A 151 2.58 0.90 1.92
C GLU A 151 2.27 2.04 0.95
N ARG A 152 2.65 3.29 1.27
CA ARG A 152 2.53 4.43 0.34
C ARG A 152 3.26 4.16 -0.98
N ARG A 153 4.44 3.52 -0.94
CA ARG A 153 5.17 3.12 -2.16
C ARG A 153 4.36 2.12 -2.98
N CYS A 154 3.76 1.12 -2.34
CA CYS A 154 2.92 0.12 -3.02
C CYS A 154 1.69 0.75 -3.69
N LEU A 155 0.96 1.60 -2.96
CA LEU A 155 -0.20 2.34 -3.49
C LEU A 155 0.19 3.23 -4.68
N LYS A 156 1.32 3.94 -4.57
CA LYS A 156 1.86 4.75 -5.66
C LYS A 156 2.17 3.90 -6.90
N HIS A 157 2.85 2.75 -6.75
CA HIS A 157 3.15 1.86 -7.87
C HIS A 157 1.86 1.39 -8.59
N MET A 158 0.80 1.11 -7.85
CA MET A 158 -0.49 0.75 -8.45
C MET A 158 -1.13 1.94 -9.18
N ALA A 159 -1.10 3.14 -8.60
CA ALA A 159 -1.62 4.35 -9.23
C ALA A 159 -0.87 4.70 -10.53
N ASP A 160 0.46 4.60 -10.52
CA ASP A 160 1.31 4.82 -11.70
C ASP A 160 0.94 3.86 -12.83
N ARG A 161 0.63 2.59 -12.51
CA ARG A 161 0.18 1.61 -13.51
C ARG A 161 -1.18 1.90 -14.10
N VAL A 162 -2.13 2.29 -13.25
CA VAL A 162 -3.45 2.71 -13.71
C VAL A 162 -3.30 3.86 -14.70
N LEU A 163 -2.45 4.84 -14.37
CA LEU A 163 -2.18 5.99 -15.23
C LEU A 163 -1.54 5.61 -16.55
N VAL A 164 -0.51 4.74 -16.54
CA VAL A 164 0.14 4.23 -17.76
C VAL A 164 -0.89 3.53 -18.66
N TYR A 165 -1.70 2.64 -18.10
CA TYR A 165 -2.71 1.93 -18.88
C TYR A 165 -3.76 2.88 -19.49
N GLN A 166 -4.25 3.85 -18.72
CA GLN A 166 -5.19 4.85 -19.22
C GLN A 166 -4.60 5.68 -20.38
N ASN A 167 -3.34 6.11 -20.25
CA ASN A 167 -2.63 6.85 -21.28
C ASN A 167 -2.43 6.03 -22.56
N GLU A 168 -2.11 4.74 -22.44
CA GLU A 168 -2.02 3.84 -23.59
C GLU A 168 -3.36 3.66 -24.29
N GLN A 169 -4.45 3.47 -23.55
CA GLN A 169 -5.78 3.32 -24.13
C GLN A 169 -6.21 4.58 -24.87
N GLN A 170 -5.94 5.76 -24.28
CA GLN A 170 -6.23 7.04 -24.92
C GLN A 170 -5.43 7.22 -26.22
N SER A 171 -4.13 6.93 -26.20
CA SER A 171 -3.26 6.99 -27.38
C SER A 171 -3.73 6.05 -28.49
N ARG A 172 -4.12 4.81 -28.14
CA ARG A 172 -4.68 3.83 -29.09
C ARG A 172 -5.98 4.32 -29.72
N ARG A 173 -6.85 4.99 -28.96
CA ARG A 173 -8.11 5.58 -29.46
C ARG A 173 -7.84 6.70 -30.47
N GLU A 174 -6.92 7.61 -30.16
CA GLU A 174 -6.54 8.72 -31.05
C GLU A 174 -5.94 8.22 -32.37
N ILE A 175 -5.07 7.20 -32.32
CA ILE A 175 -4.50 6.58 -33.52
C ILE A 175 -5.60 5.96 -34.39
N ARG A 176 -6.56 5.25 -33.77
CA ARG A 176 -7.70 4.65 -34.49
C ARG A 176 -8.57 5.72 -35.16
N GLN A 177 -8.90 6.80 -34.45
CA GLN A 177 -9.69 7.90 -35.02
C GLN A 177 -8.99 8.57 -36.20
N LYS A 178 -7.68 8.86 -36.08
CA LYS A 178 -6.88 9.43 -37.18
C LYS A 178 -6.83 8.51 -38.40
N ARG A 179 -6.74 7.19 -38.20
CA ARG A 179 -6.77 6.20 -39.30
C ARG A 179 -8.13 6.14 -39.98
N SER A 180 -9.23 6.12 -39.22
CA SER A 180 -10.59 6.10 -39.77
C SER A 180 -10.94 7.37 -40.55
N ALA A 181 -10.50 8.55 -40.07
CA ALA A 181 -10.71 9.82 -40.76
C ALA A 181 -9.95 9.90 -42.10
N ARG A 182 -8.73 9.36 -42.16
CA ARG A 182 -7.97 9.26 -43.43
C ARG A 182 -8.61 8.29 -44.43
N HIS A 183 -9.29 7.25 -43.96
CA HIS A 183 -9.92 6.28 -44.86
C HIS A 183 -11.23 6.79 -45.47
N HIS A 184 -11.97 7.68 -44.78
CA HIS A 184 -13.21 8.28 -45.28
C HIS A 184 -13.00 9.54 -46.14
N GLY A 185 -11.81 10.17 -46.09
CA GLY A 185 -11.50 11.37 -46.88
C GLY A 185 -11.13 11.13 -48.35
N ASN A 186 -11.03 9.87 -48.79
CA ASN A 186 -10.53 9.52 -50.14
C ASN A 186 -11.61 8.93 -51.07
N GLY A 187 -12.90 9.01 -50.69
CA GLY A 187 -14.01 8.35 -51.38
C GLY A 187 -15.07 9.27 -52.00
N SER A 188 -14.79 10.56 -52.19
CA SER A 188 -15.78 11.50 -52.75
C SER A 188 -15.17 12.44 -53.78
N GLN A 189 -14.94 11.92 -54.99
CA GLN A 189 -15.04 12.71 -56.21
C GLN A 189 -16.14 12.07 -57.08
N PRO A 190 -17.33 12.67 -57.18
CA PRO A 190 -18.25 12.37 -58.27
C PRO A 190 -17.78 13.13 -59.51
N GLU A 191 -17.63 12.39 -60.63
CA GLU A 191 -17.57 12.94 -62.00
C GLU A 191 -18.91 13.56 -62.41
#